data_AF-A0A812UVR5-F1
#
_entry.id   AF-A0A812UVR5-F1
#
_cell.length_a   1.000
_cell.length_b   1.000
_cell.length_c   1.000
_cell.angle_alpha   90.00
_cell.angle_beta   90.00
_cell.angle_gamma   90.00
#
_symmetry.space_group_name_H-M   'P 1'
#
loop_
_entity.id
_entity.type
_entity.pdbx_description
1 polymer ?
#
loop_
_entity_poly.entity_id
_entity_poly.type
_entity_poly.pdbx_seq_one_letter_code
_entity_poly.pdbx_strand_id
1 'polypeptide(L)'
;MRNFEDLEDTKVRSNGIELWVALTSHQVSLLDSEEGAPPDPYSNRYGLRRRAAEALERAHCFMQWRPDGESRPSLSHKDFTLCKINITAEGYLFLCETGQMYSSKPGEWRLLGNLRSRLNAEVVQEEPPILVYELSPEMHRIC
;
A
#
# COMPACT_ATOMS: atom_id res chain seq x y z
N MET A 1 18.46 -0.50 -18.91
CA MET A 1 18.27 -0.77 -17.47
C MET A 1 18.36 0.56 -16.75
N ARG A 2 17.28 1.05 -16.15
CA ARG A 2 17.38 2.22 -15.25
C ARG A 2 17.63 1.67 -13.85
N ASN A 3 18.66 2.20 -13.18
CA ASN A 3 18.99 1.84 -11.81
C ASN A 3 17.88 2.35 -10.88
N PHE A 4 17.29 1.43 -10.12
CA PHE A 4 16.30 1.72 -9.07
C PHE A 4 16.96 2.22 -7.77
N GLU A 5 18.28 2.45 -7.79
CA GLU A 5 19.11 2.75 -6.62
C GLU A 5 19.02 4.21 -6.15
N ASP A 6 18.42 5.11 -6.96
CA ASP A 6 18.31 6.55 -6.64
C ASP A 6 16.99 6.93 -5.93
N LEU A 7 16.17 5.97 -5.52
CA LEU A 7 14.97 6.24 -4.71
C LEU A 7 15.39 6.40 -3.24
N GLU A 8 15.61 7.65 -2.84
CA GLU A 8 16.09 8.04 -1.51
C GLU A 8 15.42 7.27 -0.36
N ASP A 9 16.23 6.91 0.64
CA ASP A 9 15.74 6.32 1.89
C ASP A 9 14.71 7.24 2.56
N THR A 10 13.50 6.74 2.70
CA THR A 10 12.42 7.37 3.47
C THR A 10 12.90 7.69 4.88
N LYS A 11 13.22 8.97 5.14
CA LYS A 11 13.59 9.47 6.47
C LYS A 11 12.40 9.26 7.41
N VAL A 12 12.62 8.55 8.52
CA VAL A 12 11.66 8.51 9.63
C VAL A 12 11.50 9.95 10.13
N ARG A 13 10.40 10.60 9.76
CA ARG A 13 10.03 11.90 10.32
C ARG A 13 9.23 11.63 11.58
N SER A 14 9.47 12.42 12.63
CA SER A 14 8.76 12.38 13.92
C SER A 14 7.23 12.61 13.83
N ASN A 15 6.65 12.67 12.64
CA ASN A 15 5.27 13.07 12.36
C ASN A 15 4.42 11.94 11.73
N GLY A 16 4.97 10.74 11.53
CA GLY A 16 4.24 9.61 10.95
C GLY A 16 5.13 8.55 10.30
N ILE A 17 4.52 7.69 9.48
CA ILE A 17 5.20 6.71 8.66
C ILE A 17 4.85 6.91 7.19
N GLU A 18 5.88 6.84 6.35
CA GLU A 18 5.77 6.87 4.91
C GLU A 18 6.10 5.49 4.36
N LEU A 19 5.20 4.96 3.52
CA LEU A 19 5.28 3.64 2.92
C LEU A 19 5.03 3.71 1.42
N TRP A 20 5.50 2.70 0.72
CA TRP A 20 5.26 2.46 -0.69
C TRP A 20 4.43 1.21 -0.87
N VAL A 21 3.53 1.24 -1.85
CA VAL A 21 2.79 0.09 -2.35
C VAL A 21 2.85 0.10 -3.87
N ALA A 22 2.93 -1.07 -4.49
CA ALA A 22 2.73 -1.24 -5.92
C ALA A 22 1.34 -1.83 -6.17
N LEU A 23 0.54 -1.17 -6.99
CA LEU A 23 -0.84 -1.52 -7.31
C LEU A 23 -1.00 -1.71 -8.81
N THR A 24 -1.81 -2.69 -9.21
CA THR A 24 -2.21 -2.85 -10.62
C THR A 24 -3.05 -1.66 -11.08
N SER A 25 -3.14 -1.44 -12.40
CA SER A 25 -4.02 -0.39 -12.96
C SER A 25 -5.47 -0.52 -12.50
N HIS A 26 -5.96 -1.75 -12.34
CA HIS A 26 -7.31 -1.99 -11.80
C HIS A 26 -7.43 -1.55 -10.34
N GLN A 27 -6.49 -1.94 -9.48
CA GLN A 27 -6.48 -1.50 -8.08
C GLN A 27 -6.40 0.03 -7.98
N VAL A 28 -5.57 0.69 -8.80
CA VAL A 28 -5.52 2.16 -8.83
C VAL A 28 -6.89 2.77 -9.16
N SER A 29 -7.61 2.21 -10.15
CA SER A 29 -8.94 2.71 -10.51
C SER A 29 -10.00 2.57 -9.41
N LEU A 30 -9.76 1.69 -8.43
CA LEU A 30 -10.66 1.44 -7.30
C LEU A 30 -10.33 2.30 -6.07
N LEU A 31 -9.21 3.04 -6.06
CA LEU A 31 -8.82 3.82 -4.88
C LEU A 31 -9.86 4.88 -4.50
N ASP A 32 -10.52 5.50 -5.49
CA ASP A 32 -11.56 6.51 -5.26
C ASP A 32 -12.96 5.91 -5.06
N SER A 33 -13.12 4.59 -5.16
CA SER A 33 -14.42 3.94 -4.95
C SER A 33 -14.75 3.82 -3.46
N GLU A 34 -16.04 3.70 -3.16
CA GLU A 34 -16.49 3.42 -1.79
C GLU A 34 -15.97 2.08 -1.27
N GLU A 35 -15.73 1.09 -2.13
CA GLU A 35 -15.20 -0.21 -1.71
C GLU A 35 -13.69 -0.17 -1.50
N GLY A 36 -12.96 0.67 -2.23
CA GLY A 36 -11.51 0.71 -2.25
C GLY A 36 -10.87 -0.42 -3.08
N ALA A 37 -9.56 -0.32 -3.26
CA ALA A 37 -8.74 -1.33 -3.91
C ALA A 37 -8.48 -2.51 -2.96
N PRO A 38 -8.87 -3.75 -3.30
CA PRO A 38 -8.58 -4.91 -2.45
C PRO A 38 -7.11 -5.36 -2.59
N PRO A 39 -6.59 -6.12 -1.61
CA PRO A 39 -5.29 -6.77 -1.73
C PRO A 39 -5.33 -7.89 -2.78
N ASP A 40 -4.18 -8.51 -3.06
CA ASP A 40 -4.16 -9.75 -3.85
C ASP A 40 -5.04 -10.82 -3.16
N PRO A 41 -5.99 -11.44 -3.89
CA PRO A 41 -7.00 -12.33 -3.29
C PRO A 41 -6.46 -13.67 -2.76
N TYR A 42 -5.24 -14.08 -3.14
CA TYR A 42 -4.65 -15.32 -2.61
C TYR A 42 -3.81 -15.08 -1.37
N SER A 43 -2.98 -14.05 -1.41
CA SER A 43 -2.08 -13.71 -0.32
C SER A 43 -2.75 -12.82 0.74
N ASN A 44 -3.89 -12.21 0.42
CA ASN A 44 -4.61 -11.19 1.22
C ASN A 44 -3.66 -10.10 1.75
N ARG A 45 -2.67 -9.72 0.93
CA ARG A 45 -1.60 -8.80 1.33
C ARG A 45 -1.31 -7.75 0.26
N TYR A 46 -0.92 -6.57 0.74
CA TYR A 46 -0.22 -5.57 -0.04
C TYR A 46 1.29 -5.70 0.13
N GLY A 47 2.04 -5.34 -0.91
CA GLY A 47 3.51 -5.24 -0.86
C GLY A 47 4.02 -4.00 -0.13
N LEU A 48 3.49 -3.65 1.05
CA LEU A 48 3.85 -2.40 1.75
C LEU A 48 5.30 -2.39 2.24
N ARG A 49 6.12 -1.42 1.81
CA ARG A 49 7.55 -1.31 2.19
C ARG A 49 8.00 0.13 2.38
N ARG A 50 9.16 0.35 2.99
CA ARG A 50 9.76 1.70 3.10
C ARG A 50 10.35 2.20 1.80
N ARG A 51 10.72 1.29 0.89
CA ARG A 51 11.34 1.60 -0.40
C ARG A 51 10.44 1.17 -1.55
N ALA A 52 10.37 1.98 -2.59
CA ALA A 52 9.51 1.71 -3.74
C ALA A 52 9.93 0.43 -4.49
N ALA A 53 11.24 0.19 -4.67
CA ALA A 53 11.74 -1.02 -5.32
C ALA A 53 11.31 -2.29 -4.57
N GLU A 54 11.46 -2.30 -3.24
CA GLU A 54 11.02 -3.42 -2.39
C GLU A 54 9.50 -3.62 -2.45
N ALA A 55 8.73 -2.53 -2.52
CA ALA A 55 7.28 -2.61 -2.64
C ALA A 55 6.85 -3.23 -3.97
N LEU A 56 7.52 -2.86 -5.07
CA LEU A 56 7.29 -3.39 -6.41
C LEU A 56 7.61 -4.89 -6.48
N GLU A 57 8.78 -5.29 -6.01
CA GLU A 57 9.19 -6.70 -5.98
C GLU A 57 8.21 -7.53 -5.15
N ARG A 58 7.79 -7.02 -3.98
CA ARG A 58 6.83 -7.73 -3.13
C ARG A 58 5.45 -7.85 -3.76
N ALA A 59 4.94 -6.79 -4.37
CA ALA A 59 3.66 -6.82 -5.08
C ALA A 59 3.72 -7.82 -6.24
N HIS A 60 4.81 -7.83 -7.01
CA HIS A 60 5.03 -8.80 -8.08
C HIS A 60 5.04 -10.24 -7.55
N CYS A 61 5.81 -10.54 -6.49
CA CYS A 61 5.82 -11.86 -5.88
C CYS A 61 4.44 -12.32 -5.42
N PHE A 62 3.65 -11.45 -4.78
CA PHE A 62 2.31 -11.81 -4.31
C PHE A 62 1.34 -12.06 -5.47
N MET A 63 1.35 -11.21 -6.50
CA MET A 63 0.44 -11.34 -7.63
C MET A 63 0.81 -12.48 -8.60
N GLN A 64 2.07 -12.89 -8.60
CA GLN A 64 2.56 -14.05 -9.36
C GLN A 64 2.39 -15.37 -8.61
N TRP A 65 2.26 -15.33 -7.29
CA TRP A 65 2.01 -16.52 -6.50
C TRP A 65 0.61 -17.06 -6.79
N ARG A 66 0.50 -18.37 -6.96
CA ARG A 66 -0.75 -19.06 -7.24
C ARG A 66 -0.72 -20.50 -6.74
N PRO A 67 -1.88 -21.07 -6.39
CA PRO A 67 -2.02 -22.50 -6.21
C PRO A 67 -1.76 -23.27 -7.52
N ASP A 68 -1.36 -24.53 -7.41
CA ASP A 68 -1.17 -25.39 -8.57
C ASP A 68 -2.49 -25.58 -9.34
N GLY A 69 -2.43 -25.41 -10.67
CA GLY A 69 -3.58 -25.60 -11.56
C GLY A 69 -4.38 -24.34 -11.89
N GLU A 70 -4.12 -23.20 -11.25
CA GLU A 70 -4.76 -21.93 -11.60
C GLU A 70 -3.96 -21.14 -12.64
N SER A 71 -4.68 -20.54 -13.60
CA SER A 71 -4.08 -19.67 -14.63
C SER A 71 -4.40 -18.20 -14.34
N ARG A 72 -3.37 -17.35 -14.37
CA ARG A 72 -3.46 -15.90 -14.30
C ARG A 72 -2.55 -15.27 -15.35
N PRO A 73 -2.88 -14.07 -15.83
CA PRO A 73 -1.98 -13.32 -16.70
C PRO A 73 -0.64 -13.09 -15.98
N SER A 74 0.46 -13.29 -16.70
CA SER A 74 1.78 -12.96 -16.17
C SER A 74 1.92 -11.44 -16.16
N LEU A 75 2.17 -10.87 -14.98
CA LEU A 75 2.45 -9.46 -14.79
C LEU A 75 3.95 -9.18 -14.87
N SER A 76 4.31 -8.14 -15.61
CA SER A 76 5.62 -7.51 -15.54
C SER A 76 5.63 -6.42 -14.48
N HIS A 77 6.82 -5.94 -14.10
CA HIS A 77 6.94 -4.77 -13.22
C HIS A 77 6.28 -3.50 -13.81
N LYS A 78 6.11 -3.42 -15.14
CA LYS A 78 5.49 -2.26 -15.81
C LYS A 78 3.98 -2.19 -15.62
N ASP A 79 3.35 -3.28 -15.19
CA ASP A 79 1.91 -3.37 -14.97
C ASP A 79 1.49 -2.82 -13.60
N PHE A 80 2.47 -2.36 -12.80
CA PHE A 80 2.25 -1.79 -11.48
C PHE A 80 2.51 -0.28 -11.48
N THR A 81 1.64 0.43 -10.79
CA THR A 81 1.81 1.82 -10.39
C THR A 81 2.33 1.84 -8.95
N LEU A 82 3.45 2.52 -8.74
CA LEU A 82 3.94 2.80 -7.40
C LEU A 82 3.14 3.94 -6.79
N CYS A 83 2.67 3.73 -5.57
CA CYS A 83 1.90 4.70 -4.82
C CYS A 83 2.55 4.91 -3.46
N LYS A 84 2.59 6.18 -3.05
CA LYS A 84 3.14 6.61 -1.77
C LYS A 84 2.00 6.79 -0.78
N ILE A 85 2.13 6.17 0.39
CA ILE A 85 1.17 6.24 1.48
C ILE A 85 1.82 7.01 2.62
N ASN A 86 1.29 8.19 2.90
CA ASN A 86 1.68 8.97 4.06
C ASN A 86 0.65 8.73 5.17
N ILE A 87 1.08 8.10 6.25
CA ILE A 87 0.25 7.84 7.44
C ILE A 87 0.78 8.75 8.54
N THR A 88 -0.06 9.65 9.06
CA THR A 88 0.32 10.52 10.19
C THR A 88 0.60 9.68 11.44
N ALA A 89 1.30 10.24 12.43
CA ALA A 89 1.55 9.53 13.69
C ALA A 89 0.26 9.10 14.39
N GLU A 90 -0.73 10.00 14.40
CA GLU A 90 -2.08 9.71 14.89
C GLU A 90 -2.72 8.58 14.07
N GLY A 91 -2.65 8.66 12.73
CA GLY A 91 -3.17 7.66 11.79
C GLY A 91 -2.61 6.27 12.01
N TYR A 92 -1.31 6.20 12.26
CA TYR A 92 -0.62 4.97 12.56
C TYR A 92 -1.10 4.36 13.88
N LEU A 93 -1.22 5.17 14.93
CA LEU A 93 -1.71 4.72 16.23
C LEU A 93 -3.14 4.19 16.13
N PHE A 94 -4.03 4.92 15.48
CA PHE A 94 -5.42 4.49 15.27
C PHE A 94 -5.49 3.16 14.51
N LEU A 95 -4.79 3.04 13.38
CA LEU A 95 -4.78 1.81 12.60
C LEU A 95 -4.22 0.62 13.41
N CYS A 96 -3.27 0.86 14.30
CA CYS A 96 -2.76 -0.15 15.22
C CYS A 96 -3.79 -0.51 16.31
N GLU A 97 -4.46 0.46 16.91
CA GLU A 97 -5.48 0.27 17.95
C GLU A 97 -6.72 -0.47 17.41
N THR A 98 -7.13 -0.19 16.17
CA THR A 98 -8.24 -0.90 15.51
C THR A 98 -7.84 -2.24 14.90
N GLY A 99 -6.56 -2.64 15.02
CA GLY A 99 -6.03 -3.88 14.46
C GLY A 99 -5.95 -3.91 12.93
N GLN A 100 -6.16 -2.78 12.25
CA GLN A 100 -6.09 -2.65 10.80
C GLN A 100 -4.65 -2.58 10.30
N MET A 101 -3.68 -2.21 11.14
CA MET A 101 -2.27 -2.17 10.78
C MET A 101 -1.40 -2.78 11.88
N TYR A 102 -0.45 -3.63 11.49
CA TYR A 102 0.53 -4.16 12.42
C TYR A 102 1.89 -4.37 11.74
N SER A 103 2.96 -4.20 12.52
CA SER A 103 4.31 -4.52 12.05
C SER A 103 4.58 -6.01 12.27
N SER A 104 4.84 -6.75 11.19
CA SER A 104 5.17 -8.18 11.30
C SER A 104 6.65 -8.42 11.58
N LYS A 105 7.52 -7.54 11.05
CA LYS A 105 8.99 -7.56 11.20
C LYS A 105 9.51 -6.14 11.09
N PRO A 106 10.73 -5.83 11.58
CA PRO A 106 11.37 -4.55 11.32
C PRO A 106 11.36 -4.22 9.83
N GLY A 107 10.78 -3.07 9.45
CA GLY A 107 10.68 -2.67 8.04
C GLY A 107 9.50 -3.27 7.26
N GLU A 108 8.64 -4.09 7.90
CA GLU A 108 7.46 -4.69 7.27
C GLU A 108 6.18 -4.33 8.02
N TRP A 109 5.23 -3.75 7.28
CA TRP A 109 3.88 -3.47 7.77
C TRP A 109 2.87 -4.27 6.96
N ARG A 110 1.79 -4.62 7.64
CA ARG A 110 0.61 -5.21 7.02
C ARG A 110 -0.57 -4.31 7.31
N LEU A 111 -1.34 -4.04 6.27
CA LEU A 111 -2.62 -3.37 6.34
C LEU A 111 -3.71 -4.38 6.02
N LEU A 112 -4.76 -4.41 6.83
CA LEU A 112 -5.96 -5.20 6.63
C LEU A 112 -7.07 -4.31 6.05
N GLY A 113 -7.82 -4.86 5.09
CA GLY A 113 -8.88 -4.14 4.39
C GLY A 113 -8.44 -3.54 3.05
N ASN A 114 -9.33 -2.77 2.44
CA ASN A 114 -9.13 -2.19 1.12
C ASN A 114 -8.42 -0.84 1.20
N LEU A 115 -7.47 -0.59 0.31
CA LEU A 115 -6.82 0.71 0.16
C LEU A 115 -7.76 1.72 -0.50
N ARG A 116 -7.71 2.97 -0.08
CA ARG A 116 -8.49 4.07 -0.69
C ARG A 116 -7.56 5.23 -1.00
N SER A 117 -7.92 6.13 -1.91
CA SER A 117 -7.12 7.35 -2.19
C SER A 117 -7.11 8.28 -0.99
N ARG A 118 -8.22 8.27 -0.25
CA ARG A 118 -8.43 8.95 1.02
C ARG A 118 -9.16 7.98 1.95
N LEU A 119 -8.63 7.79 3.15
CA LEU A 119 -9.46 7.26 4.24
C LEU A 119 -10.18 8.46 4.84
N ASN A 120 -11.49 8.55 4.67
CA ASN A 120 -12.26 9.55 5.40
C ASN A 120 -12.49 9.04 6.81
N ALA A 121 -12.11 9.90 7.74
CA ALA A 121 -12.41 9.77 9.13
C ALA A 121 -13.73 10.45 9.45
N GLU A 122 -14.81 9.68 9.62
CA GLU A 122 -16.00 10.27 10.22
C GLU A 122 -15.87 10.22 11.74
N VAL A 123 -15.80 11.40 12.35
CA VAL A 123 -15.91 11.58 13.79
C VAL A 123 -17.39 11.62 14.12
N VAL A 124 -17.91 10.51 14.66
CA VAL A 124 -19.25 10.49 15.26
C VAL A 124 -19.12 11.04 16.68
N GLN A 125 -19.98 11.99 17.08
CA GLN A 125 -20.03 12.43 18.48
C GLN A 125 -20.30 11.21 19.36
N GLU A 126 -19.44 10.98 20.36
CA GLU A 126 -19.37 9.80 21.26
C GLU A 126 -18.52 8.60 20.79
N GLU A 127 -17.81 8.68 19.66
CA GLU A 127 -16.84 7.67 19.23
C GLU A 127 -15.45 8.27 18.89
N PRO A 128 -14.34 7.53 19.07
CA PRO A 128 -13.01 8.03 18.77
C PRO A 128 -12.83 8.33 17.26
N PRO A 129 -12.17 9.45 16.90
CA PRO A 129 -12.01 9.88 15.51
C PRO A 129 -11.14 8.89 14.72
N ILE A 130 -11.55 8.61 13.47
CA ILE A 130 -10.81 7.79 12.50
C ILE A 130 -9.75 8.67 11.79
N LEU A 131 -8.84 8.16 10.96
CA LEU A 131 -7.72 8.93 10.38
C LEU A 131 -7.49 8.82 8.88
N VAL A 132 -6.80 9.84 8.35
CA VAL A 132 -6.69 10.21 6.94
C VAL A 132 -5.28 9.92 6.42
N TYR A 133 -5.15 8.97 5.49
CA TYR A 133 -3.99 8.90 4.60
C TYR A 133 -4.29 9.62 3.29
N GLU A 134 -3.30 10.34 2.73
CA GLU A 134 -3.31 10.80 1.34
C GLU A 134 -2.44 9.87 0.50
N LEU A 135 -3.07 9.26 -0.50
CA LEU A 135 -2.40 8.52 -1.56
C LEU A 135 -2.20 9.45 -2.75
N SER A 136 -0.98 9.96 -2.93
CA SER A 136 -0.61 10.70 -4.13
C SER A 136 -0.01 9.72 -5.15
N PRO A 137 -0.62 9.53 -6.33
CA PRO A 137 -0.02 8.74 -7.38
C PRO A 137 1.17 9.52 -7.96
N GLU A 138 2.39 9.19 -7.55
CA GLU A 138 3.57 9.54 -8.33
C GLU A 138 3.61 8.61 -9.55
N MET A 139 2.98 9.04 -10.65
CA MET A 139 3.07 8.34 -11.94
C MET A 139 4.50 8.39 -12.46
N HIS A 140 5.38 7.53 -11.96
CA HIS A 140 6.60 7.18 -12.66
C HIS A 140 6.22 6.20 -13.76
N ARG A 141 5.88 6.72 -14.95
CA ARG A 141 5.83 5.93 -16.18
C ARG A 141 7.21 5.29 -16.38
N ILE A 142 7.31 4.00 -16.09
CA ILE A 142 8.48 3.20 -16.45
C ILE A 142 8.40 2.96 -17.97
N CYS A 143 9.01 3.86 -18.76
CA CYS A 143 9.26 3.60 -20.18
C CYS A 143 10.35 2.53 -20.32
#